data_AF-A0AAV7INR6-F1
#
_entry.id   AF-A0AAV7INR6-F1
#
_cell.length_a   1.000
_cell.length_b   1.000
_cell.length_c   1.000
_cell.angle_alpha   90.00
_cell.angle_beta   90.00
_cell.angle_gamma   90.00
#
_symmetry.space_group_name_H-M   'P 1'
#
loop_
_entity.id
_entity.type
_entity.pdbx_description
1 polymer ?
#
loop_
_entity_poly.entity_id
_entity_poly.type
_entity_poly.pdbx_seq_one_letter_code
_entity_poly.pdbx_strand_id
1 'polypeptide(L)'
;MEQFSRVITSPKATQKNLTGNSRIVKDLAADIHGDIQKWNGIHLHGLSIIKSITAMKTDDSFSEGLQDLCDQLEEDVDQLDSIVERLNRAVSQIKTVALLQTIQDKLFVTWRVENFVKAVEQIHEAYREEAELKRKILENVAHGSSDSWKMLHLAAWVHQPMIPHNLHVTLESLLVETGHR
;
A
#
# COMPACT_ATOMS: atom_id res chain seq x y z
N MET A 1 -24.89 16.00 -45.45
CA MET A 1 -25.33 15.17 -44.31
C MET A 1 -24.15 14.31 -43.91
N GLU A 2 -23.77 14.44 -42.65
CA GLU A 2 -22.46 14.08 -42.10
C GLU A 2 -22.22 12.57 -42.10
N GLN A 3 -21.01 12.18 -42.50
CA GLN A 3 -20.52 10.82 -42.52
C GLN A 3 -19.91 10.53 -41.14
N PHE A 4 -20.63 9.82 -40.28
CA PHE A 4 -20.13 9.41 -38.97
C PHE A 4 -18.93 8.48 -39.11
N SER A 5 -17.75 8.97 -38.72
CA SER A 5 -16.50 8.21 -38.63
C SER A 5 -16.56 7.19 -37.50
N ARG A 6 -16.10 5.97 -37.80
CA ARG A 6 -16.03 4.83 -36.87
C ARG A 6 -15.20 5.18 -35.64
N VAL A 7 -15.77 4.92 -34.46
CA VAL A 7 -15.05 4.92 -33.18
C VAL A 7 -13.94 3.87 -33.27
N ILE A 8 -12.68 4.32 -33.15
CA ILE A 8 -11.53 3.44 -33.01
C ILE A 8 -11.63 2.82 -31.62
N THR A 9 -12.16 1.61 -31.54
CA THR A 9 -12.11 0.81 -30.32
C THR A 9 -10.65 0.55 -29.95
N SER A 10 -10.31 0.86 -28.70
CA SER A 10 -9.01 0.60 -28.09
C SER A 10 -8.52 -0.83 -28.40
N PRO A 11 -7.22 -1.08 -28.63
CA PRO A 11 -6.73 -2.42 -28.93
C PRO A 11 -7.09 -3.34 -27.76
N LYS A 12 -7.91 -4.36 -28.01
CA LYS A 12 -8.11 -5.44 -27.04
C LYS A 12 -6.76 -6.10 -26.81
N ALA A 13 -6.29 -6.08 -25.56
CA ALA A 13 -5.08 -6.78 -25.15
C ALA A 13 -5.23 -8.25 -25.52
N THR A 14 -4.46 -8.70 -26.51
CA THR A 14 -4.38 -10.11 -26.88
C THR A 14 -3.86 -10.85 -25.67
N GLN A 15 -4.67 -11.75 -25.08
CA GLN A 15 -4.26 -12.65 -24.01
C GLN A 15 -3.22 -13.62 -24.57
N LYS A 16 -1.97 -13.16 -24.67
CA LYS A 16 -0.80 -13.98 -24.98
C LYS A 16 -0.49 -14.76 -23.70
N ASN A 17 -0.34 -16.09 -23.79
CA ASN A 17 0.09 -16.89 -22.65
C ASN A 17 1.47 -16.42 -22.19
N LEU A 18 1.51 -15.62 -21.12
CA LEU A 18 2.74 -15.05 -20.57
C LEU A 18 3.56 -16.18 -19.94
N THR A 19 4.83 -16.28 -20.32
CA THR A 19 5.81 -17.20 -19.74
C THR A 19 7.06 -16.41 -19.32
N GLY A 20 7.80 -16.93 -18.32
CA GLY A 20 9.03 -16.32 -17.82
C GLY A 20 8.82 -15.01 -17.04
N ASN A 21 9.76 -14.08 -17.19
CA ASN A 21 9.85 -12.82 -16.42
C ASN A 21 8.58 -11.95 -16.47
N SER A 22 7.90 -11.87 -17.62
CA SER A 22 6.65 -11.11 -17.75
C SER A 22 5.51 -11.71 -16.92
N ARG A 23 5.48 -13.02 -16.69
CA ARG A 23 4.49 -13.62 -15.79
C ARG A 23 4.77 -13.23 -14.34
N ILE A 24 6.03 -13.30 -13.93
CA ILE A 24 6.45 -12.93 -12.56
C ILE A 24 6.06 -11.48 -12.25
N VAL A 25 6.37 -10.53 -13.15
CA VAL A 25 6.03 -9.11 -12.93
C VAL A 25 4.51 -8.89 -12.91
N LYS A 26 3.75 -9.65 -13.70
CA LYS A 26 2.29 -9.58 -13.67
C LYS A 26 1.74 -10.09 -12.32
N ASP A 27 2.18 -11.27 -11.88
CA ASP A 27 1.74 -11.85 -10.61
C ASP A 27 2.10 -10.92 -9.43
N LEU A 28 3.31 -10.35 -9.44
CA LEU A 28 3.75 -9.35 -8.46
C LEU A 28 2.83 -8.12 -8.40
N ALA A 29 2.41 -7.59 -9.55
CA ALA A 29 1.52 -6.43 -9.57
C ALA A 29 0.15 -6.76 -8.95
N ALA A 30 -0.37 -7.96 -9.17
CA ALA A 30 -1.61 -8.43 -8.53
C ALA A 30 -1.44 -8.58 -7.01
N ASP A 31 -0.33 -9.18 -6.57
CA ASP A 31 -0.01 -9.37 -5.15
C ASP A 31 0.14 -8.04 -4.42
N ILE A 32 0.88 -7.09 -4.99
CA ILE A 32 1.04 -5.72 -4.44
C ILE A 32 -0.32 -5.04 -4.28
N HIS A 33 -1.18 -5.11 -5.29
CA HIS A 33 -2.51 -4.53 -5.19
C HIS A 33 -3.34 -5.22 -4.10
N GLY A 34 -3.29 -6.55 -4.01
CA GLY A 34 -3.97 -7.30 -2.95
C GLY A 34 -3.48 -6.92 -1.55
N ASP A 35 -2.18 -6.74 -1.37
CA ASP A 35 -1.58 -6.31 -0.11
C ASP A 35 -1.96 -4.87 0.26
N ILE A 36 -2.06 -3.96 -0.70
CA ILE A 36 -2.56 -2.59 -0.48
C ILE A 36 -4.04 -2.59 -0.09
N GLN A 37 -4.87 -3.46 -0.69
CA GLN A 37 -6.27 -3.59 -0.26
C GLN A 37 -6.39 -4.12 1.17
N LYS A 38 -5.56 -5.09 1.55
CA LYS A 38 -5.49 -5.58 2.94
C LYS A 38 -5.04 -4.49 3.91
N TRP A 39 -4.02 -3.72 3.54
CA TRP A 39 -3.55 -2.58 4.31
C TRP A 39 -4.70 -1.61 4.62
N ASN A 40 -5.48 -1.24 3.61
CA ASN A 40 -6.61 -0.33 3.77
C ASN A 40 -7.67 -0.89 4.74
N GLY A 41 -7.93 -2.21 4.69
CA GLY A 41 -8.83 -2.87 5.65
C GLY A 41 -8.34 -2.76 7.08
N ILE A 42 -7.08 -3.10 7.34
CA ILE A 42 -6.46 -3.03 8.67
C ILE A 42 -6.39 -1.58 9.16
N HIS A 43 -6.01 -0.64 8.30
CA HIS A 43 -5.98 0.79 8.62
C HIS A 43 -7.35 1.29 9.14
N LEU A 44 -8.45 0.90 8.50
CA LEU A 44 -9.80 1.29 8.91
C LEU A 44 -10.21 0.65 10.24
N HIS A 45 -9.79 -0.58 10.49
CA HIS A 45 -9.99 -1.25 11.78
C HIS A 45 -9.23 -0.53 12.91
N GLY A 46 -7.93 -0.29 12.72
CA GLY A 46 -7.12 0.45 13.70
C GLY A 46 -7.59 1.88 13.94
N LEU A 47 -8.19 2.53 12.93
CA LEU A 47 -8.84 3.83 13.11
C LEU A 47 -10.02 3.75 14.10
N SER A 48 -10.81 2.69 14.04
CA SER A 48 -11.89 2.46 15.01
C SER A 48 -11.33 2.28 16.42
N ILE A 49 -10.23 1.52 16.56
CA ILE A 49 -9.58 1.28 17.84
C ILE A 49 -9.02 2.58 18.44
N ILE A 50 -8.29 3.38 17.66
CA ILE A 50 -7.72 4.66 18.13
C ILE A 50 -8.83 5.63 18.56
N LYS A 51 -9.97 5.66 17.87
CA LYS A 51 -11.13 6.46 18.31
C LYS A 51 -11.65 5.99 19.67
N SER A 52 -11.72 4.69 19.91
CA SER A 52 -12.10 4.15 21.22
C SER A 52 -11.08 4.48 22.30
N ILE A 53 -9.79 4.31 22.04
CA ILE A 53 -8.70 4.67 22.97
C ILE A 53 -8.79 6.14 23.36
N THR A 54 -8.89 7.04 22.37
CA THR A 54 -8.96 8.48 22.61
C THR A 54 -10.24 8.90 23.34
N ALA A 55 -11.36 8.20 23.13
CA ALA A 55 -12.59 8.43 23.89
C ALA A 55 -12.49 7.95 25.35
N MET A 56 -11.79 6.85 25.62
CA MET A 56 -11.58 6.32 26.97
C MET A 56 -10.54 7.12 27.76
N LYS A 57 -9.55 7.70 27.08
CA LYS A 57 -8.46 8.47 27.71
C LYS A 57 -8.90 9.90 28.05
N THR A 58 -9.82 10.03 29.00
CA THR A 58 -10.29 11.33 29.51
C THR A 58 -9.36 11.94 30.56
N ASP A 59 -8.60 11.10 31.25
CA ASP A 59 -7.60 11.47 32.24
C ASP A 59 -6.43 10.47 32.19
N ASP A 60 -5.49 10.58 33.14
CA ASP A 60 -4.30 9.73 33.17
C ASP A 60 -4.56 8.34 33.79
N SER A 61 -5.79 8.05 34.22
CA SER A 61 -6.15 6.73 34.74
C SER A 61 -6.12 5.65 33.66
N PHE A 62 -5.89 4.41 34.09
CA PHE A 62 -5.98 3.23 33.24
C PHE A 62 -7.37 2.62 33.42
N SER A 63 -8.26 2.90 32.47
CA SER A 63 -9.61 2.32 32.43
C SER A 63 -9.58 0.85 32.06
N GLU A 64 -10.51 0.08 32.62
CA GLU A 64 -10.75 -1.32 32.21
C GLU A 64 -11.05 -1.39 30.70
N GLY A 65 -10.39 -2.31 29.98
CA GLY A 65 -10.49 -2.46 28.53
C GLY A 65 -9.53 -1.60 27.68
N LEU A 66 -8.78 -0.67 28.28
CA LEU A 66 -7.76 0.10 27.54
C LEU A 66 -6.61 -0.80 27.05
N GLN A 67 -6.19 -1.75 27.88
CA GLN A 67 -5.16 -2.73 27.51
C GLN A 67 -5.62 -3.56 26.31
N ASP A 68 -6.84 -4.09 26.35
CA ASP A 68 -7.38 -4.91 25.26
C ASP A 68 -7.44 -4.15 23.92
N LEU A 69 -7.69 -2.84 23.96
CA LEU A 69 -7.65 -1.98 22.77
C LEU A 69 -6.22 -1.78 22.28
N CYS A 70 -5.24 -1.60 23.18
CA CYS A 70 -3.83 -1.51 22.81
C CYS A 70 -3.33 -2.81 22.18
N ASP A 71 -3.69 -3.96 22.77
CA ASP A 71 -3.31 -5.29 22.27
C ASP A 71 -3.91 -5.55 20.87
N GLN A 72 -5.17 -5.14 20.64
CA GLN A 72 -5.78 -5.21 19.30
C GLN A 72 -5.09 -4.28 18.29
N LEU A 73 -4.71 -3.08 18.72
CA LEU A 73 -3.98 -2.15 17.85
C LEU A 73 -2.57 -2.67 17.53
N GLU A 74 -1.92 -3.35 18.47
CA GLU A 74 -0.63 -4.02 18.26
C GLU A 74 -0.75 -5.12 17.21
N GLU A 75 -1.79 -5.96 17.29
CA GLU A 75 -2.07 -6.98 16.28
C GLU A 75 -2.28 -6.37 14.87
N ASP A 76 -3.01 -5.26 14.79
CA ASP A 76 -3.18 -4.53 13.53
C ASP A 76 -1.83 -4.01 12.99
N VAL A 77 -1.00 -3.39 13.84
CA VAL A 77 0.31 -2.86 13.44
C VAL A 77 1.26 -3.97 12.99
N ASP A 78 1.29 -5.10 13.67
CA ASP A 78 2.11 -6.25 13.25
C ASP A 78 1.65 -6.84 11.90
N GLN A 79 0.35 -6.82 11.61
CA GLN A 79 -0.17 -7.19 10.30
C GLN A 79 0.23 -6.18 9.20
N LEU A 80 0.29 -4.88 9.52
CA LEU A 80 0.79 -3.85 8.61
C LEU A 80 2.29 -4.04 8.32
N ASP A 81 3.10 -4.33 9.32
CA ASP A 81 4.52 -4.65 9.13
C ASP A 81 4.72 -5.91 8.29
N SER A 82 3.88 -6.93 8.51
CA SER A 82 3.85 -8.12 7.67
C SER A 82 3.51 -7.81 6.20
N ILE A 83 2.70 -6.79 5.92
CA ILE A 83 2.45 -6.30 4.55
C ILE A 83 3.71 -5.64 3.98
N VAL A 84 4.36 -4.76 4.75
CA VAL A 84 5.60 -4.09 4.32
C VAL A 84 6.69 -5.11 3.97
N GLU A 85 6.84 -6.17 4.76
CA GLU A 85 7.76 -7.25 4.44
C GLU A 85 7.46 -7.93 3.10
N ARG A 86 6.18 -8.16 2.78
CA ARG A 86 5.78 -8.75 1.49
C ARG A 86 6.06 -7.80 0.34
N LEU A 87 5.81 -6.49 0.51
CA LEU A 87 6.20 -5.47 -0.46
C LEU A 87 7.73 -5.44 -0.67
N ASN A 88 8.53 -5.58 0.38
CA ASN A 88 9.99 -5.64 0.26
C ASN A 88 10.46 -6.90 -0.50
N ARG A 89 9.80 -8.04 -0.27
CA ARG A 89 10.04 -9.26 -1.05
C ARG A 89 9.70 -9.05 -2.52
N ALA A 90 8.61 -8.34 -2.83
CA ALA A 90 8.26 -7.97 -4.20
C ALA A 90 9.32 -7.06 -4.85
N VAL A 91 9.86 -6.07 -4.14
CA VAL A 91 11.01 -5.26 -4.57
C VAL A 91 12.21 -6.14 -4.91
N SER A 92 12.54 -7.09 -4.05
CA SER A 92 13.68 -8.00 -4.25
C SER A 92 13.49 -8.87 -5.50
N GLN A 93 12.30 -9.44 -5.67
CA GLN A 93 11.97 -10.27 -6.83
C GLN A 93 12.02 -9.49 -8.13
N ILE A 94 11.48 -8.26 -8.16
CA ILE A 94 11.48 -7.46 -9.40
C ILE A 94 12.88 -6.98 -9.78
N LYS A 95 13.75 -6.73 -8.80
CA LYS A 95 15.18 -6.47 -9.04
C LYS A 95 15.88 -7.70 -9.62
N THR A 96 15.60 -8.90 -9.10
CA THR A 96 16.11 -10.14 -9.70
C THR A 96 15.65 -10.30 -11.14
N VAL A 97 14.38 -10.02 -11.44
CA VAL A 97 13.88 -10.03 -12.82
C VAL A 97 14.63 -9.03 -13.69
N ALA A 98 14.88 -7.81 -13.21
CA ALA A 98 15.65 -6.81 -13.94
C ALA A 98 17.07 -7.26 -14.26
N LEU A 99 17.75 -7.94 -13.33
CA LEU A 99 19.11 -8.48 -13.54
C LEU A 99 19.13 -9.63 -14.57
N LEU A 100 18.09 -10.46 -14.58
CA LEU A 100 17.97 -11.59 -15.51
C LEU A 100 17.46 -11.19 -16.89
N GLN A 101 16.90 -9.98 -17.02
CA GLN A 101 16.40 -9.46 -18.28
C GLN A 101 17.56 -9.01 -19.17
N THR A 102 17.97 -9.88 -20.09
CA THR A 102 19.11 -9.64 -21.00
C THR A 102 18.80 -8.68 -22.14
N ILE A 103 17.52 -8.43 -22.45
CA ILE A 103 17.08 -7.56 -23.54
C ILE A 103 16.39 -6.33 -22.94
N GLN A 104 16.96 -5.15 -23.17
CA GLN A 104 16.44 -3.84 -22.72
C GLN A 104 15.23 -3.34 -23.54
N ASP A 105 14.33 -4.24 -23.92
CA ASP A 105 13.08 -3.88 -24.60
C ASP A 105 11.92 -3.78 -23.59
N LYS A 106 10.80 -3.22 -24.04
CA LYS A 106 9.56 -3.11 -23.26
C LYS A 106 9.12 -4.49 -22.80
N LEU A 107 8.82 -4.62 -21.51
CA LEU A 107 8.40 -5.89 -20.92
C LEU A 107 6.92 -6.21 -21.21
N PHE A 108 6.10 -5.15 -21.29
CA PHE A 108 4.68 -5.24 -21.62
C PHE A 108 4.30 -4.17 -22.66
N VAL A 109 3.58 -3.12 -22.26
CA VAL A 109 2.98 -2.14 -23.19
C VAL A 109 3.95 -1.00 -23.46
N THR A 110 4.29 -0.22 -22.44
CA THR A 110 5.16 0.95 -22.59
C THR A 110 6.38 0.88 -21.69
N TRP A 111 6.32 0.12 -20.58
CA TRP A 111 7.38 0.10 -19.58
C TRP A 111 8.50 -0.91 -19.87
N ARG A 112 9.73 -0.46 -19.63
CA ARG A 112 10.89 -1.33 -19.41
C ARG A 112 10.92 -1.82 -17.97
N VAL A 113 11.69 -2.87 -17.70
CA VAL A 113 11.78 -3.50 -16.37
C VAL A 113 12.20 -2.51 -15.27
N GLU A 114 13.03 -1.51 -15.60
CA GLU A 114 13.50 -0.50 -14.65
C GLU A 114 12.37 0.39 -14.13
N ASN A 115 11.36 0.68 -14.96
CA ASN A 115 10.19 1.46 -14.52
C ASN A 115 9.35 0.68 -13.51
N PHE A 116 9.23 -0.64 -13.70
CA PHE A 116 8.56 -1.51 -12.73
C PHE A 116 9.32 -1.56 -11.40
N VAL A 117 10.65 -1.72 -11.45
CA VAL A 117 11.49 -1.69 -10.23
C VAL A 117 11.26 -0.38 -9.48
N LYS A 118 11.36 0.76 -10.17
CA LYS A 118 11.16 2.08 -9.56
C LYS A 118 9.76 2.24 -8.95
N ALA A 119 8.72 1.79 -9.64
CA ALA A 119 7.35 1.88 -9.14
C ALA A 119 7.15 1.06 -7.87
N VAL A 120 7.62 -0.20 -7.87
CA VAL A 120 7.49 -1.09 -6.70
C VAL A 120 8.34 -0.60 -5.52
N GLU A 121 9.53 -0.06 -5.77
CA GLU A 121 10.35 0.59 -4.73
C GLU A 121 9.65 1.79 -4.10
N GLN A 122 9.07 2.67 -4.91
CA GLN A 122 8.33 3.84 -4.40
C GLN A 122 7.13 3.43 -3.56
N ILE A 123 6.41 2.38 -3.97
CA ILE A 123 5.30 1.82 -3.20
C ILE A 123 5.82 1.29 -1.86
N HIS A 124 6.80 0.40 -1.89
CA HIS A 124 7.36 -0.16 -0.66
C HIS A 124 7.85 0.91 0.32
N GLU A 125 8.59 1.91 -0.17
CA GLU A 125 9.15 2.97 0.66
C GLU A 125 8.07 3.74 1.43
N ALA A 126 7.03 4.19 0.73
CA ALA A 126 5.94 4.95 1.33
C ALA A 126 5.18 4.14 2.40
N TYR A 127 4.92 2.86 2.14
CA TYR A 127 4.25 1.98 3.11
C TYR A 127 5.15 1.63 4.30
N ARG A 128 6.47 1.51 4.10
CA ARG A 128 7.42 1.32 5.20
C ARG A 128 7.43 2.53 6.14
N GLU A 129 7.58 3.73 5.59
CA GLU A 129 7.57 4.97 6.38
C GLU A 129 6.24 5.15 7.14
N GLU A 130 5.12 4.83 6.50
CA GLU A 130 3.81 4.88 7.15
C GLU A 130 3.68 3.82 8.28
N ALA A 131 4.18 2.60 8.08
CA ALA A 131 4.17 1.57 9.12
C ALA A 131 5.01 2.00 10.34
N GLU A 132 6.19 2.56 10.11
CA GLU A 132 7.04 3.10 11.17
C GLU A 132 6.33 4.21 11.98
N LEU A 133 5.58 5.09 11.29
CA LEU A 133 4.75 6.09 11.97
C LEU A 133 3.64 5.45 12.79
N LYS A 134 2.94 4.44 12.25
CA LYS A 134 1.86 3.73 12.95
C LYS A 134 2.34 2.98 14.18
N ARG A 135 3.55 2.42 14.15
CA ARG A 135 4.20 1.80 15.31
C ARG A 135 4.51 2.83 16.41
N LYS A 136 4.99 4.02 16.04
CA LYS A 136 5.14 5.14 17.01
C LYS A 136 3.81 5.59 17.58
N ILE A 137 2.74 5.59 16.80
CA ILE A 137 1.38 5.92 17.29
C ILE A 137 0.93 4.89 18.32
N LEU A 138 1.05 3.59 18.02
CA LEU A 138 0.73 2.50 18.96
C LEU A 138 1.44 2.67 20.30
N GLU A 139 2.74 2.93 20.27
CA GLU A 139 3.56 3.11 21.47
C GLU A 139 3.13 4.31 22.34
N ASN A 140 2.40 5.29 21.79
CA ASN A 140 2.18 6.59 22.42
C ASN A 140 0.69 6.97 22.63
N VAL A 141 -0.23 6.32 21.91
CA VAL A 141 -1.64 6.73 21.85
C VAL A 141 -2.34 6.70 23.21
N ALA A 142 -1.96 5.78 24.10
CA ALA A 142 -2.57 5.61 25.42
C ALA A 142 -1.87 6.41 26.54
N HIS A 143 -0.77 7.10 26.27
CA HIS A 143 0.05 7.77 27.29
C HIS A 143 -0.35 9.21 27.61
N GLY A 144 -1.15 9.86 26.76
CA GLY A 144 -1.55 11.26 26.94
C GLY A 144 -3.06 11.47 26.88
N SER A 145 -3.59 12.32 27.76
CA SER A 145 -5.02 12.61 27.91
C SER A 145 -5.43 13.99 27.36
N SER A 146 -4.48 14.80 26.87
CA SER A 146 -4.80 16.11 26.28
C SER A 146 -5.46 16.00 24.91
N ASP A 147 -6.38 16.90 24.58
CA ASP A 147 -7.10 16.86 23.31
C ASP A 147 -6.17 17.06 22.11
N SER A 148 -5.15 17.92 22.23
CA SER A 148 -4.12 18.10 21.19
C SER A 148 -3.36 16.80 20.92
N TRP A 149 -3.05 16.02 21.95
CA TRP A 149 -2.38 14.72 21.81
C TRP A 149 -3.26 13.72 21.08
N LYS A 150 -4.52 13.59 21.48
CA LYS A 150 -5.49 12.70 20.84
C LYS A 150 -5.72 13.08 19.38
N MET A 151 -5.90 14.37 19.10
CA MET A 151 -6.09 14.89 17.75
C MET A 151 -4.87 14.62 16.87
N LEU A 152 -3.65 14.77 17.38
CA LEU A 152 -2.43 14.46 16.63
C LEU A 152 -2.39 13.00 16.18
N HIS A 153 -2.58 12.05 17.10
CA HIS A 153 -2.55 10.62 16.79
C HIS A 153 -3.68 10.22 15.83
N LEU A 154 -4.88 10.75 16.05
CA LEU A 154 -6.03 10.49 15.19
C LEU A 154 -5.80 11.04 13.77
N ALA A 155 -5.34 12.28 13.64
CA ALA A 155 -5.08 12.90 12.35
C ALA A 155 -3.95 12.19 11.60
N ALA A 156 -2.85 11.87 12.29
CA ALA A 156 -1.74 11.11 11.71
C ALA A 156 -2.20 9.74 11.22
N TRP A 157 -3.00 9.02 12.01
CA TRP A 157 -3.52 7.72 11.59
C TRP A 157 -4.44 7.83 10.37
N VAL A 158 -5.41 8.75 10.39
CA VAL A 158 -6.43 8.94 9.34
C VAL A 158 -5.79 9.33 8.01
N HIS A 159 -4.88 10.30 8.01
CA HIS A 159 -4.42 10.92 6.77
C HIS A 159 -3.26 10.19 6.09
N GLN A 160 -2.62 9.25 6.79
CA GLN A 160 -1.48 8.48 6.27
C GLN A 160 -0.41 9.36 5.60
N PRO A 161 0.16 10.32 6.35
CA PRO A 161 0.96 11.40 5.77
C PRO A 161 2.21 10.92 5.03
N MET A 162 2.69 9.71 5.28
CA MET A 162 3.85 9.15 4.59
C MET A 162 3.50 8.51 3.25
N ILE A 163 2.19 8.35 2.94
CA ILE A 163 1.72 7.86 1.65
C ILE A 163 1.43 9.05 0.73
N PRO A 164 2.30 9.34 -0.26
CA PRO A 164 2.11 10.51 -1.10
C PRO A 164 0.99 10.31 -2.11
N HIS A 165 0.29 11.38 -2.47
CA HIS A 165 -0.90 11.31 -3.34
C HIS A 165 -0.60 10.72 -4.73
N ASN A 166 0.60 10.96 -5.27
CA ASN A 166 1.02 10.40 -6.55
C ASN A 166 1.22 8.87 -6.51
N LEU A 167 1.29 8.25 -5.32
CA LEU A 167 1.46 6.79 -5.21
C LEU A 167 0.28 6.01 -5.78
N HIS A 168 -0.93 6.57 -5.69
CA HIS A 168 -2.10 6.01 -6.36
C HIS A 168 -1.89 5.96 -7.88
N VAL A 169 -1.36 7.03 -8.48
CA VAL A 169 -1.05 7.07 -9.91
C VAL A 169 0.02 6.04 -10.26
N THR A 170 1.05 5.88 -9.42
CA THR A 170 2.08 4.84 -9.59
C THR A 170 1.49 3.43 -9.57
N LEU A 171 0.62 3.13 -8.61
CA LEU A 171 -0.07 1.84 -8.50
C LEU A 171 -0.99 1.58 -9.71
N GLU A 172 -1.80 2.56 -10.11
CA GLU A 172 -2.67 2.45 -11.27
C GLU A 172 -1.88 2.24 -12.56
N SER A 173 -0.75 2.94 -12.72
CA SER A 173 0.14 2.76 -13.87
C SER A 173 0.73 1.35 -13.90
N LEU A 174 1.16 0.82 -12.74
CA LEU A 174 1.64 -0.56 -12.61
C LEU A 174 0.58 -1.58 -13.05
N LEU A 175 -0.67 -1.38 -12.65
CA LEU A 175 -1.79 -2.28 -12.97
C LEU A 175 -2.21 -2.20 -14.45
N VAL A 176 -2.24 -1.00 -15.02
CA VAL A 176 -2.51 -0.80 -16.46
C VAL A 176 -1.43 -1.46 -17.31
N GLU A 177 -0.16 -1.26 -16.97
CA GLU A 177 0.96 -1.84 -17.73
C GLU A 177 1.00 -3.37 -17.68
N THR A 178 0.52 -3.97 -16.58
CA THR A 178 0.44 -5.44 -16.42
C THR A 178 -0.90 -6.04 -16.90
N GLY A 179 -1.82 -5.19 -17.38
CA GLY A 179 -3.11 -5.60 -17.93
C GLY A 179 -4.12 -6.09 -16.90
N HIS A 180 -4.11 -5.51 -15.70
CA HIS A 180 -5.11 -5.73 -14.64
C HIS A 180 -6.23 -4.67 -14.65
N ARG A 181 -6.10 -3.63 -15.48
CA ARG A 181 -7.04 -2.54 -15.70
C ARG A 181 -7.40 -2.46 -17.18
#